data_AF-A0A5K1ABE1-F1
#
_entry.id   AF-A0A5K1ABE1-F1
#
_cell.length_a   1.000
_cell.length_b   1.000
_cell.length_c   1.000
_cell.angle_alpha   90.00
_cell.angle_beta   90.00
_cell.angle_gamma   90.00
#
_symmetry.space_group_name_H-M   'P 1'
#
loop_
_entity.id
_entity.type
_entity.pdbx_description
1 polymer ?
#
loop_
_entity_poly.entity_id
_entity_poly.type
_entity_poly.pdbx_seq_one_letter_code
_entity_poly.pdbx_strand_id
1 'polypeptide(L)' 'LAMASSSKLLAFLPLLLLSSSFVSRVALAAPDYSEALKKAILFFEAQRSGKLPANQRVQWRGDSAVRDGSTAG' A
#
# COMPACT_ATOMS: atom_id res chain seq x y z
N LEU A 1 -1.83 -11.88 45.58
CA LEU A 1 -1.51 -11.39 44.22
C LEU A 1 0.00 -11.16 44.18
N ALA A 2 0.77 -12.08 43.61
CA ALA A 2 2.23 -12.08 43.71
C ALA A 2 2.79 -10.80 43.06
N MET A 3 3.42 -9.93 43.88
CA MET A 3 4.24 -8.83 43.38
C MET A 3 5.34 -9.44 42.52
N ALA A 4 5.29 -9.21 41.21
CA ALA A 4 6.35 -9.59 40.30
C ALA A 4 7.68 -9.02 40.84
N SER A 5 8.62 -9.92 41.15
CA SER A 5 9.95 -9.55 41.66
C SER A 5 10.60 -8.53 40.72
N SER A 6 10.99 -7.38 41.28
CA SER A 6 11.49 -6.19 40.57
C SER A 6 12.64 -6.50 39.60
N SER A 7 13.37 -7.59 39.83
CA SER A 7 14.48 -8.07 38.99
C SER A 7 14.02 -8.63 37.65
N LYS A 8 12.81 -9.20 37.57
CA LYS A 8 12.26 -9.75 36.32
C LYS A 8 11.86 -8.63 35.36
N LEU A 9 11.43 -7.48 35.87
CA LEU A 9 11.04 -6.31 35.06
C LEU A 9 12.23 -5.69 34.32
N LEU A 10 13.41 -5.64 34.96
CA LEU A 10 14.64 -5.10 34.35
C LEU A 10 15.19 -5.99 33.21
N ALA A 11 14.99 -7.31 33.28
CA ALA A 11 15.48 -8.25 32.27
C ALA A 11 14.78 -8.12 30.91
N PHE A 12 13.54 -7.61 30.87
CA PHE A 12 12.78 -7.39 29.63
C PHE A 12 12.99 -6.00 29.02
N LEU A 13 13.65 -5.09 29.73
CA LEU A 13 13.94 -3.73 29.27
C LEU A 13 14.73 -3.68 27.94
N PRO A 14 15.81 -4.47 27.72
CA PRO A 14 16.53 -4.43 26.45
C PRO A 14 15.69 -4.95 25.27
N LEU A 15 14.82 -5.93 25.50
CA LEU A 15 13.90 -6.46 24.48
C LEU A 15 12.81 -5.44 24.10
N LEU A 16 12.30 -4.69 25.09
CA LEU A 16 11.35 -3.61 24.89
C LEU A 16 11.97 -2.40 24.17
N LEU A 17 13.21 -2.05 24.51
CA LEU A 17 13.95 -0.96 23.83
C LEU A 17 14.29 -1.33 22.38
N LEU A 18 14.61 -2.60 22.12
CA LEU A 18 14.88 -3.08 20.77
C LEU A 18 13.60 -3.11 19.91
N SER A 19 12.46 -3.50 20.48
CA SER A 19 11.18 -3.45 19.77
C SER A 19 10.70 -2.00 19.51
N SER A 20 10.91 -1.10 20.48
CA SER A 20 10.61 0.33 20.33
C SER A 20 11.46 1.01 19.24
N SER A 21 12.74 0.63 19.15
CA SER A 21 13.65 1.10 18.10
C SER A 21 13.24 0.60 16.71
N PHE A 22 12.63 -0.58 16.61
CA PHE A 22 12.12 -1.13 15.35
C PHE A 22 10.85 -0.39 14.87
N VAL A 23 9.92 -0.07 15.78
CA VAL A 23 8.70 0.69 15.46
C VAL A 23 8.99 2.12 14.99
N SER A 24 10.02 2.76 15.55
CA SER A 24 10.37 4.16 15.23
C SER A 24 10.87 4.39 13.80
N ARG A 25 11.30 3.33 13.08
CA ARG A 25 11.81 3.46 11.71
C ARG A 25 10.72 3.54 10.64
N VAL A 26 9.49 3.11 10.94
CA VAL A 26 8.37 3.11 9.99
C VAL A 26 7.61 4.44 10.01
N ALA A 27 7.64 5.19 11.13
CA ALA A 27 6.76 6.33 11.36
C ALA A 27 7.35 7.71 10.98
N LEU A 28 8.66 7.81 10.68
CA LEU A 28 9.33 9.12 10.51
C LEU A 28 9.53 9.57 9.06
N ALA A 29 9.26 8.74 8.07
CA ALA A 29 9.31 9.16 6.67
C ALA A 29 8.00 9.88 6.33
N ALA A 30 8.09 11.17 5.99
CA ALA A 30 6.94 11.86 5.39
C ALA A 30 6.51 11.07 4.15
N PRO A 31 5.21 10.74 4.01
CA PRO A 31 4.74 9.99 2.85
C PRO A 31 5.00 10.77 1.56
N ASP A 32 5.52 10.09 0.54
CA ASP A 32 5.69 10.68 -0.79
C ASP A 32 4.31 10.77 -1.48
N TYR A 33 3.64 11.90 -1.27
CA TYR A 33 2.34 12.17 -1.89
C TYR A 33 2.42 12.26 -3.41
N SER A 34 3.58 12.60 -3.99
CA SER A 34 3.76 12.62 -5.44
C SER A 34 3.68 11.20 -6.00
N GLU A 35 4.39 10.26 -5.38
CA GLU A 35 4.33 8.86 -5.75
C GLU A 35 2.93 8.26 -5.50
N ALA A 36 2.32 8.59 -4.36
CA ALA A 36 0.97 8.14 -4.02
C ALA A 36 -0.06 8.61 -5.04
N LEU A 37 -0.04 9.89 -5.42
CA LEU A 37 -0.94 10.45 -6.43
C LEU A 37 -0.71 9.81 -7.80
N LYS A 38 0.54 9.61 -8.20
CA LYS A 38 0.88 8.93 -9.46
C LYS A 38 0.30 7.51 -9.50
N LYS A 39 0.42 6.75 -8.41
CA LYS A 39 -0.16 5.40 -8.29
C LYS A 39 -1.69 5.43 -8.30
N ALA A 40 -2.31 6.40 -7.62
CA ALA A 40 -3.76 6.56 -7.65
C ALA A 40 -4.29 6.81 -9.07
N ILE A 41 -3.59 7.62 -9.87
CA ILE A 41 -3.95 7.83 -11.28
C ILE A 41 -3.76 6.53 -12.09
N LEU A 42 -2.64 5.83 -11.92
CA LEU A 42 -2.39 4.56 -12.60
C LEU A 42 -3.43 3.49 -12.27
N PHE A 43 -3.97 3.49 -11.05
CA PHE A 43 -5.07 2.60 -10.65
C PHE A 43 -6.31 2.81 -11.55
N PHE A 44 -6.72 4.05 -11.77
CA PHE A 44 -7.86 4.32 -12.65
C PHE A 44 -7.54 4.04 -14.13
N GLU A 45 -6.32 4.27 -14.60
CA GLU A 45 -5.91 3.86 -15.95
C GLU A 45 -5.99 2.35 -16.13
N ALA A 46 -5.59 1.60 -15.10
CA ALA A 46 -5.69 0.16 -15.12
C ALA A 46 -7.13 -0.30 -15.24
N GLN A 47 -8.12 0.44 -14.71
CA GLN A 47 -9.54 0.03 -14.74
C GLN A 47 -10.28 0.38 -16.03
N ARG A 48 -9.63 1.01 -17.02
CA ARG A 48 -10.28 1.35 -18.30
C ARG A 48 -10.83 0.12 -19.03
N SER A 49 -12.04 0.27 -19.55
CA SER A 49 -12.72 -0.67 -20.45
C SER A 49 -12.74 -0.11 -21.88
N GLY A 50 -13.01 -0.94 -22.87
CA GLY A 50 -13.04 -0.55 -24.27
C GLY A 50 -11.67 -0.68 -24.95
N LYS A 51 -11.52 0.04 -26.07
CA LYS A 51 -10.25 0.16 -26.78
C LYS A 51 -9.31 1.08 -26.03
N LEU A 52 -8.12 0.58 -25.69
CA LEU A 52 -7.14 1.33 -24.94
C LEU A 52 -6.38 2.33 -25.85
N PRO A 53 -5.98 3.49 -25.31
CA PRO A 53 -5.18 4.45 -26.08
C PRO A 53 -3.75 3.92 -26.28
N ALA A 54 -3.15 4.24 -27.44
CA ALA A 54 -1.82 3.74 -27.82
C ALA A 54 -0.69 4.18 -26.87
N ASN A 55 -0.89 5.27 -26.12
CA ASN A 55 0.05 5.79 -25.12
C ASN A 55 -0.27 5.35 -23.69
N GLN A 56 -1.04 4.27 -23.50
CA GLN A 56 -1.34 3.75 -22.17
C GLN A 56 -0.07 3.33 -21.43
N ARG A 57 0.02 3.70 -20.15
CA ARG A 57 1.16 3.38 -19.27
C ARG A 57 1.08 1.99 -18.65
N VAL A 58 -0.13 1.46 -18.46
CA VAL A 58 -0.39 0.15 -17.86
C VAL A 58 -0.26 -0.95 -18.92
N GLN A 59 0.96 -1.43 -19.16
CA GLN A 59 1.31 -2.31 -20.29
C GLN A 59 0.70 -3.72 -20.24
N TRP A 60 0.28 -4.18 -19.07
CA TRP A 60 -0.32 -5.51 -18.91
C TRP A 60 -1.83 -5.54 -19.24
N ARG A 61 -2.45 -4.38 -19.50
CA ARG A 61 -3.84 -4.27 -19.92
C ARG A 61 -3.95 -4.28 -21.45
N GLY A 62 -5.00 -4.91 -21.95
CA GLY A 62 -5.38 -4.92 -23.38
C GLY A 62 -6.82 -4.44 -23.59
N ASP A 63 -7.21 -4.31 -24.85
CA ASP A 63 -8.58 -3.97 -25.25
C ASP A 63 -9.59 -4.97 -24.66
N SER A 64 -10.66 -4.46 -24.08
CA SER A 64 -11.72 -5.28 -23.48
C SER A 64 -13.10 -4.68 -23.75
N ALA A 65 -14.18 -5.47 -23.68
CA ALA A 65 -15.56 -4.97 -23.75
C ALA A 65 -15.87 -4.04 -24.96
N VAL A 66 -15.15 -4.22 -26.08
CA VAL A 66 -15.23 -3.34 -27.26
C VAL A 66 -16.59 -3.41 -27.97
N ARG A 67 -17.38 -4.46 -27.70
CA ARG A 67 -18.70 -4.69 -28.28
C ARG A 67 -19.84 -4.53 -27.28
N ASP A 68 -19.56 -4.03 -26.07
CA ASP A 68 -20.59 -3.83 -25.05
C ASP A 68 -21.67 -2.87 -25.58
N GLY A 69 -22.94 -3.25 -25.45
CA GLY A 69 -24.08 -2.48 -25.97
C GLY A 69 -24.41 -2.65 -27.45
N SER A 70 -23.63 -3.44 -28.21
CA SER A 70 -23.81 -3.58 -29.67
C SER A 70 -25.12 -4.25 -30.11
N THR A 71 -25.79 -4.99 -29.22
CA THR A 71 -27.09 -5.63 -29.48
C THR A 71 -28.20 -5.13 -28.56
N ALA A 72 -27.98 -4.02 -27.86
CA ALA A 72 -28.93 -3.47 -26.87
C ALA A 72 -29.97 -2.52 -27.49
N GLY A 73 -30.16 -2.56 -28.81
CA GLY A 73 -31.10 -1.74 -29.58
C GLY A 73 -32.03 -2.57 -30.42
#